data_AF-A0A6I9WMF9-F1
#
_entry.id   AF-A0A6I9WMF9-F1
#
_cell.length_a   1.000
_cell.length_b   1.000
_cell.length_c   1.000
_cell.angle_alpha   90.00
_cell.angle_beta   90.00
_cell.angle_gamma   90.00
#
_symmetry.space_group_name_H-M   'P 1'
#
loop_
_entity.id
_entity.type
_entity.pdbx_description
1 polymer ?
#
loop_
_entity_poly.entity_id
_entity_poly.type
_entity_poly.pdbx_seq_one_letter_code
_entity_poly.pdbx_strand_id
1 'polypeptide(L)'
;MKKFLVLIACLLAVVCADNPEAVKDFYDNSAKCTQELNKPQNDIDVLMCILRKHGLIDNDDKYLLDKGLAYLDELISDEAKRNQAKETIRKCYNDNVKYDGSQPNLEFTKKGIQCAQSVLALIDKP
;
A
#
# COMPACT_ATOMS: atom_id res chain seq x y z
N MET A 1 23.95 44.27 6.19
CA MET A 1 23.91 42.85 5.76
C MET A 1 22.94 42.07 6.64
N LYS A 2 21.64 42.08 6.33
CA LYS A 2 20.59 41.42 7.16
C LYS A 2 19.33 41.02 6.38
N LYS A 3 19.41 40.91 5.04
CA LYS A 3 18.26 40.64 4.18
C LYS A 3 18.36 39.34 3.35
N PHE A 4 19.46 38.60 3.46
CA PHE A 4 19.63 37.34 2.72
C PHE A 4 19.13 36.09 3.46
N LEU A 5 18.71 36.20 4.72
CA LEU A 5 18.28 35.05 5.53
C LEU A 5 16.78 34.74 5.45
N VAL A 6 15.99 35.53 4.72
CA VAL A 6 14.52 35.35 4.66
C VAL A 6 14.08 34.51 3.45
N LEU A 7 14.98 34.17 2.53
CA LEU A 7 14.68 33.32 1.37
C LEU A 7 15.05 31.85 1.57
N ILE A 8 15.30 31.42 2.81
CA ILE A 8 15.49 30.01 3.21
C ILE A 8 14.28 29.55 4.03
N ALA A 9 13.07 29.96 3.62
CA ALA A 9 11.82 29.64 4.34
C ALA A 9 10.79 28.86 3.50
N CYS A 10 11.10 28.54 2.24
CA CYS A 10 10.22 27.73 1.37
C CYS A 10 10.91 26.50 0.75
N LEU A 11 11.97 25.98 1.39
CA LEU A 11 12.51 24.64 1.13
C LEU A 11 11.80 23.58 2.00
N LEU A 12 10.53 23.81 2.33
CA LEU A 12 9.64 22.71 2.61
C LEU A 12 9.35 22.09 1.24
N ALA A 13 10.24 21.20 0.80
CA ALA A 13 9.89 20.18 -0.15
C ALA A 13 8.76 19.37 0.51
N VAL A 14 7.54 19.89 0.41
CA VAL A 14 6.35 19.07 0.47
C VAL A 14 6.57 18.14 -0.72
N VAL A 15 7.06 16.94 -0.43
CA VAL A 15 7.08 15.86 -1.39
C VAL A 15 5.61 15.56 -1.63
N CYS A 16 5.02 16.29 -2.58
CA CYS A 16 3.74 15.91 -3.12
C CYS A 16 3.96 14.51 -3.70
N ALA A 17 3.02 13.60 -3.43
CA ALA A 17 3.03 12.30 -4.09
C ALA A 17 3.18 12.53 -5.60
N ASP A 18 4.03 11.73 -6.25
CA ASP A 18 4.23 11.82 -7.71
C ASP A 18 2.91 11.56 -8.46
N ASN A 19 1.98 10.86 -7.82
CA ASN A 19 0.60 10.67 -8.26
C ASN A 19 -0.41 10.93 -7.12
N PRO A 20 -0.83 12.19 -6.88
CA PRO A 20 -1.74 12.50 -5.79
C PRO A 20 -3.15 11.94 -6.00
N GLU A 21 -3.55 11.65 -7.25
CA GLU A 21 -4.83 11.04 -7.57
C GLU A 21 -4.89 9.58 -7.11
N ALA A 22 -3.85 8.78 -7.39
CA ALA A 22 -3.79 7.40 -6.95
C ALA A 22 -3.74 7.28 -5.42
N VAL A 23 -2.99 8.17 -4.75
CA VAL A 23 -2.96 8.23 -3.29
C VAL A 23 -4.33 8.59 -2.73
N LYS A 24 -4.99 9.62 -3.28
CA LYS A 24 -6.35 9.99 -2.87
C LYS A 24 -7.33 8.82 -3.06
N ASP A 25 -7.31 8.15 -4.21
CA ASP A 25 -8.20 7.01 -4.49
C ASP A 25 -7.97 5.86 -3.50
N PHE A 26 -6.72 5.57 -3.14
CA PHE A 26 -6.39 4.59 -2.10
C PHE A 26 -7.04 4.94 -0.76
N TYR A 27 -6.90 6.18 -0.29
CA TYR A 27 -7.50 6.60 0.99
C TYR A 27 -9.03 6.68 0.93
N ASP A 28 -9.61 7.09 -0.20
CA ASP A 28 -11.06 7.10 -0.40
C ASP A 28 -11.64 5.67 -0.34
N ASN A 29 -11.00 4.71 -1.02
CA ASN A 29 -11.41 3.31 -0.97
C ASN A 29 -11.17 2.69 0.41
N SER A 30 -10.11 3.10 1.10
CA SER A 30 -9.89 2.73 2.49
C SER A 30 -11.01 3.21 3.41
N ALA A 31 -11.45 4.46 3.28
CA ALA A 31 -12.54 5.01 4.07
C ALA A 31 -13.87 4.29 3.77
N LYS A 32 -14.16 4.04 2.49
CA LYS A 32 -15.33 3.27 2.06
C LYS A 32 -15.32 1.85 2.66
N CYS A 33 -14.21 1.12 2.56
CA CYS A 33 -14.11 -0.23 3.10
C CYS A 33 -14.27 -0.27 4.63
N THR A 34 -13.67 0.69 5.35
CA THR A 34 -13.86 0.82 6.81
C THR A 34 -15.33 1.06 7.17
N GLN A 35 -16.03 1.89 6.41
CA GLN A 35 -17.45 2.18 6.61
C GLN A 35 -18.34 0.98 6.26
N GLU A 36 -18.13 0.38 5.08
CA GLU A 36 -18.89 -0.77 4.58
C GLU A 36 -18.79 -1.97 5.53
N LEU A 37 -17.61 -2.19 6.12
CA LEU A 37 -17.32 -3.34 6.97
C LEU A 37 -17.42 -3.05 8.47
N ASN A 38 -17.64 -1.78 8.84
CA ASN A 38 -17.64 -1.31 10.24
C ASN A 38 -16.40 -1.79 11.03
N LYS A 39 -15.21 -1.64 10.42
CA LYS A 39 -13.92 -2.18 10.90
C LYS A 39 -12.79 -1.16 10.73
N PRO A 40 -11.77 -1.16 11.61
CA PRO A 40 -10.67 -0.20 11.51
C PRO A 40 -9.87 -0.40 10.22
N GLN A 41 -9.22 0.68 9.74
CA GLN A 41 -8.48 0.70 8.47
C GLN A 41 -7.42 -0.42 8.34
N ASN A 42 -6.82 -0.82 9.45
CA ASN A 42 -5.78 -1.84 9.49
C ASN A 42 -6.33 -3.27 9.71
N ASP A 43 -7.65 -3.46 9.76
CA ASP A 43 -8.26 -4.79 9.79
C ASP A 43 -8.02 -5.53 8.46
N ILE A 44 -7.76 -6.84 8.53
CA ILE A 44 -7.45 -7.66 7.36
C ILE A 44 -8.59 -7.66 6.35
N ASP A 45 -9.84 -7.66 6.78
CA ASP A 45 -10.99 -7.66 5.87
C ASP A 45 -11.11 -6.31 5.15
N VAL A 46 -10.72 -5.22 5.81
CA VAL A 46 -10.64 -3.88 5.18
C VAL A 46 -9.54 -3.85 4.14
N LEU A 47 -8.36 -4.39 4.45
CA LEU A 47 -7.25 -4.48 3.49
C LEU A 47 -7.61 -5.37 2.29
N MET A 48 -8.28 -6.50 2.51
CA MET A 48 -8.84 -7.34 1.43
C MET A 48 -9.80 -6.54 0.54
N CYS A 49 -10.70 -5.77 1.13
CA CYS A 49 -11.64 -4.92 0.40
C CYS A 49 -10.94 -3.89 -0.47
N ILE A 50 -9.94 -3.18 0.06
CA ILE A 50 -9.15 -2.19 -0.69
C ILE A 50 -8.48 -2.87 -1.89
N LEU A 51 -7.73 -3.96 -1.65
CA LEU A 51 -6.99 -4.65 -2.70
C LEU A 51 -7.91 -5.21 -3.80
N ARG A 52 -9.12 -5.67 -3.47
CA ARG A 52 -10.13 -6.07 -4.47
C ARG A 52 -10.65 -4.89 -5.29
N LYS A 53 -10.94 -3.74 -4.66
CA LYS A 53 -11.40 -2.53 -5.38
C LYS A 53 -10.34 -2.01 -6.37
N HIS A 54 -9.06 -2.23 -6.08
CA HIS A 54 -7.94 -1.91 -6.99
C HIS A 54 -7.55 -3.06 -7.94
N GLY A 55 -8.29 -4.17 -7.98
CA GLY A 55 -8.04 -5.29 -8.89
C GLY A 55 -6.70 -6.01 -8.66
N LEU A 56 -6.18 -5.97 -7.42
CA LEU A 56 -4.93 -6.59 -6.99
C LEU A 56 -5.13 -8.00 -6.44
N ILE A 57 -6.38 -8.42 -6.27
CA ILE A 57 -6.80 -9.78 -5.95
C ILE A 57 -7.76 -10.22 -7.05
N ASP A 58 -7.56 -11.43 -7.59
CA ASP A 58 -8.45 -11.98 -8.61
C ASP A 58 -9.73 -12.63 -8.01
N ASN A 59 -10.57 -13.17 -8.89
CA ASN A 59 -11.84 -13.80 -8.48
C ASN A 59 -11.65 -15.08 -7.66
N ASP A 60 -10.45 -15.68 -7.69
CA ASP A 60 -10.10 -16.86 -6.91
C ASP A 60 -9.39 -16.49 -5.61
N ASP A 61 -9.49 -15.23 -5.16
CA ASP A 61 -8.83 -14.68 -3.97
C ASP A 61 -7.30 -14.71 -3.99
N LYS A 62 -6.69 -14.81 -5.17
CA LYS A 62 -5.23 -14.82 -5.30
C LYS A 62 -4.70 -13.39 -5.47
N TYR A 63 -3.74 -13.02 -4.65
CA TYR A 63 -3.00 -11.77 -4.81
C TYR A 63 -2.13 -11.77 -6.08
N LEU A 64 -2.27 -10.72 -6.88
CA LEU A 64 -1.56 -10.52 -8.13
C LEU A 64 -0.26 -9.73 -7.87
N LEU A 65 0.82 -10.45 -7.55
CA LEU A 65 2.09 -9.85 -7.11
C LEU A 65 2.57 -8.72 -8.02
N ASP A 66 2.66 -8.95 -9.33
CA ASP A 66 3.22 -7.95 -10.26
C ASP A 66 2.38 -6.67 -10.31
N LYS A 67 1.04 -6.80 -10.27
CA LYS A 67 0.14 -5.63 -10.20
C LYS A 67 0.30 -4.89 -8.89
N GLY A 68 0.40 -5.62 -7.78
CA GLY A 68 0.60 -5.04 -6.46
C GLY A 68 1.91 -4.27 -6.35
N LEU A 69 3.00 -4.80 -6.91
CA LEU A 69 4.29 -4.12 -6.97
C LEU A 69 4.24 -2.87 -7.84
N ALA A 70 3.57 -2.93 -9.00
CA ALA A 70 3.39 -1.75 -9.86
C ALA A 70 2.56 -0.66 -9.17
N TYR A 71 1.52 -1.05 -8.42
CA TYR A 71 0.68 -0.08 -7.70
C TYR A 71 1.45 0.72 -6.64
N LEU A 72 2.52 0.16 -6.06
CA LEU A 72 3.41 0.91 -5.16
C LEU A 72 4.19 2.04 -5.85
N ASP A 73 4.39 1.98 -7.17
CA ASP A 73 4.96 3.10 -7.94
C ASP A 73 4.03 4.30 -7.99
N GLU A 74 2.73 4.10 -7.83
CA GLU A 74 1.73 5.17 -7.81
C GLU A 74 1.49 5.72 -6.40
N LEU A 75 1.74 4.91 -5.36
CA LEU A 75 1.41 5.25 -3.98
C LEU A 75 2.56 5.82 -3.14
N ILE A 76 3.81 5.68 -3.60
CA ILE A 76 5.01 6.03 -2.83
C ILE A 76 5.99 6.77 -3.74
N SER A 77 6.08 8.09 -3.56
CA SER A 77 7.03 8.97 -4.27
C SER A 77 8.49 8.70 -3.86
N ASP A 78 8.74 8.59 -2.56
CA ASP A 78 10.08 8.33 -2.03
C ASP A 78 10.62 6.97 -2.49
N GLU A 79 11.69 6.99 -3.28
CA GLU A 79 12.26 5.80 -3.89
C GLU A 79 12.73 4.77 -2.85
N ALA A 80 13.33 5.21 -1.74
CA ALA A 80 13.82 4.30 -0.71
C ALA A 80 12.65 3.59 -0.01
N LYS A 81 11.60 4.33 0.36
CA LYS A 81 10.38 3.76 0.94
C LYS A 81 9.68 2.83 -0.05
N ARG A 82 9.63 3.19 -1.33
CA ARG A 82 9.01 2.38 -2.36
C ARG A 82 9.74 1.06 -2.56
N ASN A 83 11.07 1.10 -2.62
CA ASN A 83 11.90 -0.10 -2.69
C ASN A 83 11.72 -0.98 -1.45
N GLN A 84 11.71 -0.39 -0.25
CA GLN A 84 11.43 -1.09 1.00
C GLN A 84 10.05 -1.77 0.99
N ALA A 85 9.02 -1.08 0.50
CA ALA A 85 7.67 -1.63 0.38
C ALA A 85 7.62 -2.82 -0.59
N LYS A 86 8.23 -2.69 -1.77
CA LYS A 86 8.32 -3.75 -2.78
C LYS A 86 9.07 -4.98 -2.26
N GLU A 87 10.19 -4.78 -1.57
CA GLU A 87 10.95 -5.86 -0.93
C GLU A 87 10.14 -6.58 0.15
N THR A 88 9.44 -5.82 0.99
CA THR A 88 8.57 -6.38 2.05
C THR A 88 7.45 -7.23 1.45
N ILE A 89 6.75 -6.74 0.42
CA ILE A 89 5.69 -7.50 -0.26
C ILE A 89 6.26 -8.77 -0.90
N ARG A 90 7.40 -8.69 -1.61
CA ARG A 90 8.04 -9.88 -2.21
C ARG A 90 8.43 -10.91 -1.15
N LYS A 91 9.02 -10.47 -0.04
CA LYS A 91 9.38 -11.35 1.07
C LYS A 91 8.15 -12.05 1.63
N CYS A 92 7.10 -11.29 1.96
CA CYS A 92 5.84 -11.85 2.46
C CYS A 92 5.18 -12.79 1.46
N TYR A 93 5.20 -12.46 0.17
CA TYR A 93 4.70 -13.34 -0.88
C TYR A 93 5.50 -14.64 -0.92
N ASN A 94 6.83 -14.57 -1.02
CA ASN A 94 7.71 -15.74 -1.16
C ASN A 94 7.74 -16.64 0.09
N ASP A 95 7.78 -16.04 1.28
CA ASP A 95 7.74 -16.78 2.54
C ASP A 95 6.40 -17.51 2.69
N ASN A 96 5.32 -16.93 2.15
CA ASN A 96 4.04 -17.63 2.03
C ASN A 96 4.07 -18.66 0.88
N VAL A 97 4.66 -18.41 -0.29
CA VAL A 97 4.74 -19.34 -1.45
C VAL A 97 5.44 -20.68 -1.15
N LYS A 98 6.21 -20.79 -0.06
CA LYS A 98 6.67 -22.11 0.44
C LYS A 98 5.52 -23.05 0.86
N TYR A 99 4.28 -22.60 0.74
CA TYR A 99 3.07 -23.41 0.85
C TYR A 99 2.89 -24.37 -0.33
N ASP A 100 2.57 -25.62 -0.04
CA ASP A 100 2.44 -26.73 -0.98
C ASP A 100 1.14 -26.72 -1.84
N GLY A 101 0.39 -25.62 -1.83
CA GLY A 101 -0.90 -25.51 -2.51
C GLY A 101 -2.09 -26.14 -1.79
N SER A 102 -1.93 -26.63 -0.55
CA SER A 102 -3.02 -27.24 0.22
C SER A 102 -3.98 -26.23 0.87
N GLN A 103 -3.62 -24.95 0.97
CA GLN A 103 -4.49 -23.90 1.54
C GLN A 103 -5.31 -23.18 0.48
N PRO A 104 -6.57 -22.82 0.79
CA PRO A 104 -7.35 -21.91 -0.05
C PRO A 104 -6.63 -20.58 -0.24
N ASN A 105 -6.71 -20.04 -1.46
CA ASN A 105 -6.12 -18.75 -1.84
C ASN A 105 -6.51 -17.61 -0.89
N LEU A 106 -7.76 -17.60 -0.38
CA LEU A 106 -8.23 -16.61 0.58
C LEU A 106 -7.36 -16.54 1.85
N GLU A 107 -7.10 -17.69 2.47
CA GLU A 107 -6.30 -17.78 3.70
C GLU A 107 -4.83 -17.42 3.42
N PHE A 108 -4.33 -17.85 2.27
CA PHE A 108 -2.99 -17.51 1.81
C PHE A 108 -2.83 -15.99 1.64
N THR A 109 -3.75 -15.35 0.92
CA THR A 109 -3.74 -13.92 0.66
C THR A 109 -3.89 -13.12 1.95
N LYS A 110 -4.78 -13.53 2.86
CA LYS A 110 -4.92 -12.89 4.19
C LYS A 110 -3.63 -12.93 5.00
N LYS A 111 -2.93 -14.07 5.03
CA LYS A 111 -1.60 -14.17 5.67
C LYS A 111 -0.55 -13.28 5.01
N GLY A 112 -0.56 -13.20 3.67
CA GLY A 112 0.31 -12.30 2.90
C GLY A 112 0.09 -10.84 3.27
N ILE A 113 -1.17 -10.41 3.31
CA ILE A 113 -1.57 -9.05 3.70
C ILE A 113 -1.12 -8.76 5.14
N GLN A 114 -1.36 -9.68 6.06
CA GLN A 114 -0.98 -9.48 7.46
C GLN A 114 0.55 -9.37 7.64
N CYS A 115 1.33 -10.17 6.91
CA CYS A 115 2.79 -10.05 6.88
C CYS A 115 3.24 -8.68 6.33
N ALA A 116 2.59 -8.19 5.28
CA ALA A 116 2.97 -6.95 4.59
C ALA A 116 2.34 -5.68 5.19
N GLN A 117 1.62 -5.79 6.32
CA GLN A 117 0.82 -4.71 6.87
C GLN A 117 1.63 -3.43 7.22
N SER A 118 2.92 -3.57 7.52
CA SER A 118 3.82 -2.44 7.78
C SER A 118 4.02 -1.50 6.58
N VAL A 119 3.74 -1.98 5.35
CA VAL A 119 3.83 -1.18 4.12
C VAL A 119 2.88 0.02 4.15
N LEU A 120 1.76 -0.06 4.87
CA LEU A 120 0.79 1.04 5.00
C LEU A 120 1.41 2.33 5.57
N ALA A 121 2.46 2.21 6.38
CA ALA A 121 3.17 3.37 6.94
C ALA A 121 4.09 4.06 5.93
N LEU A 122 4.37 3.40 4.80
CA LEU A 122 5.25 3.89 3.74
C LEU A 122 4.50 4.63 2.63
N ILE A 123 3.18 4.42 2.54
CA ILE A 123 2.29 5.11 1.58
C ILE A 123 2.26 6.60 1.89
N ASP A 124 2.35 7.41 0.83
CA ASP A 124 2.27 8.86 0.94
C ASP A 124 0.95 9.29 1.60
N LYS A 125 0.92 10.50 2.16
CA LYS A 125 -0.30 11.05 2.77
C LYS A 125 -1.00 11.96 1.76
N PRO A 126 -2.34 12.04 1.78
CA PRO A 126 -3.09 13.00 0.98
C PRO A 126 -2.67 14.44 1.26
#